data_AF-A0A660N2Y8-F1
#
_entry.id   AF-A0A660N2Y8-F1
#
_cell.length_a   1.000
_cell.length_b   1.000
_cell.length_c   1.000
_cell.angle_alpha   90.00
_cell.angle_beta   90.00
_cell.angle_gamma   90.00
#
_symmetry.space_group_name_H-M   'P 1'
#
loop_
_entity.id
_entity.type
_entity.pdbx_description
1 polymer ?
#
loop_
_entity_poly.entity_id
_entity_poly.type
_entity_poly.pdbx_seq_one_letter_code
_entity_poly.pdbx_strand_id
1 'polypeptide(L)'
;MPTAAQINALLPQTQCRECGFSGCLPYAQAISENQAPINLCAPGGAIVIHDLAELLGQPEIPPAQTQAPALAWIDEAICIGCTACIRACPVDAIMGASKQMHTVLADEC
;
A
#
# COMPACT_ATOMS: atom_id res chain seq x y z
N MET A 1 -12.34 -16.96 -17.07
CA MET A 1 -12.32 -15.73 -16.26
C MET A 1 -11.23 -15.88 -15.21
N PRO A 2 -10.43 -14.84 -14.93
CA PRO A 2 -9.37 -14.91 -13.93
C PRO A 2 -9.94 -15.33 -12.57
N THR A 3 -9.18 -16.14 -11.83
CA THR A 3 -9.58 -16.56 -10.49
C THR A 3 -9.26 -15.48 -9.46
N ALA A 4 -10.01 -15.45 -8.37
CA ALA A 4 -9.72 -14.56 -7.23
C ALA A 4 -8.28 -14.72 -6.69
N ALA A 5 -7.68 -15.92 -6.81
CA ALA A 5 -6.30 -16.17 -6.42
C ALA A 5 -5.29 -15.42 -7.31
N GLN A 6 -5.52 -15.39 -8.63
CA GLN A 6 -4.69 -14.65 -9.58
C GLN A 6 -4.79 -13.14 -9.34
N ILE A 7 -6.00 -12.63 -9.12
CA ILE A 7 -6.23 -11.22 -8.78
C ILE A 7 -5.55 -10.87 -7.46
N ASN A 8 -5.70 -11.72 -6.43
CA ASN A 8 -5.07 -11.49 -5.13
C ASN A 8 -3.54 -11.42 -5.24
N ALA A 9 -2.92 -12.22 -6.11
CA ALA A 9 -1.47 -12.20 -6.30
C ALA A 9 -0.94 -10.86 -6.84
N LEU A 10 -1.78 -10.07 -7.52
CA LEU A 10 -1.44 -8.74 -8.04
C LEU A 10 -1.63 -7.62 -6.99
N LEU A 11 -2.38 -7.89 -5.91
CA LEU A 11 -2.60 -6.90 -4.85
C LEU A 11 -1.37 -6.81 -3.94
N PRO A 12 -1.09 -5.63 -3.35
CA PRO A 12 0.13 -5.38 -2.58
C PRO A 12 0.19 -6.08 -1.21
N GLN A 13 -0.82 -6.89 -0.87
CA GLN A 13 -0.91 -7.69 0.37
C GLN A 13 -0.75 -6.90 1.68
N THR A 14 -0.95 -5.58 1.67
CA THR A 14 -0.80 -4.73 2.87
C THR A 14 -1.91 -4.94 3.91
N GLN A 15 -3.03 -5.57 3.54
CA GLN A 15 -4.21 -5.76 4.41
C GLN A 15 -4.72 -4.45 5.05
N CYS A 16 -4.54 -3.32 4.36
CA CYS A 16 -4.87 -1.97 4.86
C CYS A 16 -6.37 -1.71 5.04
N ARG A 17 -7.23 -2.39 4.25
CA ARG A 17 -8.71 -2.27 4.24
C ARG A 17 -9.25 -0.91 3.75
N GLU A 18 -8.41 -0.07 3.13
CA GLU A 18 -8.81 1.24 2.59
C GLU A 18 -9.79 1.13 1.41
N CYS A 19 -9.81 -0.02 0.73
CA CYS A 19 -10.78 -0.33 -0.32
C CYS A 19 -12.18 -0.70 0.22
N GLY A 20 -12.37 -0.74 1.55
CA GLY A 20 -13.64 -1.10 2.19
C GLY A 20 -13.86 -2.60 2.43
N PHE A 21 -12.92 -3.45 2.00
CA PHE A 21 -12.94 -4.90 2.22
C PHE A 21 -12.09 -5.30 3.43
N SER A 22 -12.36 -6.47 4.02
CA SER A 22 -11.64 -6.97 5.20
C SER A 22 -10.18 -7.36 4.94
N GLY A 23 -9.76 -7.43 3.67
CA GLY A 23 -8.37 -7.70 3.25
C GLY A 23 -8.25 -7.77 1.74
N CYS A 24 -7.06 -8.15 1.25
CA CYS A 24 -6.78 -8.26 -0.19
C CYS A 24 -7.58 -9.39 -0.85
N LEU A 25 -7.68 -10.57 -0.22
CA LEU A 25 -8.39 -11.72 -0.80
C LEU A 25 -9.90 -11.47 -0.99
N PRO A 26 -10.64 -10.93 0.00
CA PRO A 26 -12.05 -10.55 -0.18
C PRO A 26 -12.26 -9.51 -1.28
N TYR A 27 -11.36 -8.54 -1.42
CA TYR A 27 -11.42 -7.59 -2.53
C TYR A 27 -11.20 -8.28 -3.88
N ALA A 28 -10.23 -9.19 -3.96
CA ALA A 28 -9.97 -9.97 -5.16
C ALA A 28 -11.15 -10.87 -5.56
N GLN A 29 -11.86 -11.44 -4.59
CA GLN A 29 -13.11 -12.19 -4.82
C GLN A 29 -14.20 -11.28 -5.39
N ALA A 30 -14.41 -10.11 -4.81
CA ALA A 30 -15.41 -9.15 -5.31
C ALA A 30 -15.10 -8.68 -6.74
N ILE A 31 -13.82 -8.48 -7.09
CA ILE A 31 -13.43 -8.18 -8.48
C ILE A 31 -13.72 -9.38 -9.40
N SER A 32 -13.33 -10.59 -8.99
CA SER A 32 -13.59 -11.82 -9.76
C SER A 32 -15.08 -12.05 -10.05
N GLU A 33 -15.95 -11.58 -9.16
CA GLU A 33 -17.41 -11.69 -9.26
C GLU A 33 -18.07 -10.45 -9.91
N ASN A 34 -17.28 -9.48 -10.40
CA ASN A 34 -17.75 -8.18 -10.92
C ASN A 34 -18.62 -7.38 -9.93
N GLN A 35 -18.39 -7.55 -8.63
CA GLN A 35 -19.08 -6.82 -7.55
C GLN A 35 -18.29 -5.60 -7.04
N ALA A 36 -17.03 -5.44 -7.48
CA ALA A 36 -16.20 -4.30 -7.12
C ALA A 36 -15.35 -3.80 -8.30
N PRO A 37 -15.13 -2.49 -8.43
CA PRO A 37 -14.24 -1.93 -9.45
C PRO A 37 -12.76 -2.14 -9.09
N ILE A 38 -11.90 -2.14 -10.12
CA ILE A 38 -10.46 -2.40 -10.00
C ILE A 38 -9.64 -1.23 -9.42
N ASN A 39 -10.27 -0.07 -9.21
CA ASN A 39 -9.61 1.19 -8.85
C ASN A 39 -9.68 1.56 -7.35
N LEU A 40 -10.05 0.61 -6.48
CA LEU A 40 -10.21 0.88 -5.04
C LEU A 40 -8.93 0.65 -4.22
N CYS A 41 -7.90 0.02 -4.81
CA CYS A 41 -6.64 -0.23 -4.12
C CYS A 41 -5.76 1.03 -4.07
N ALA A 42 -5.99 1.89 -3.07
CA ALA A 42 -5.18 3.10 -2.84
C ALA A 42 -3.66 2.84 -2.73
N PRO A 43 -3.17 1.84 -1.97
CA PRO A 43 -1.72 1.59 -1.88
C PRO A 43 -1.13 0.98 -3.15
N GLY A 44 -1.93 0.26 -3.94
CA GLY A 44 -1.52 -0.30 -5.23
C GLY A 44 -1.48 0.73 -6.36
N GLY A 45 -2.31 1.78 -6.25
CA GLY A 45 -2.34 2.90 -7.18
C GLY A 45 -2.54 2.47 -8.63
N ALA A 46 -1.94 3.22 -9.55
CA ALA A 46 -2.07 3.01 -10.99
C ALA A 46 -1.46 1.68 -11.47
N ILE A 47 -0.40 1.19 -10.82
CA ILE A 47 0.29 -0.06 -11.21
C ILE A 47 -0.67 -1.25 -11.07
N VAL A 48 -1.31 -1.38 -9.90
CA VAL A 48 -2.28 -2.46 -9.67
C VAL A 48 -3.49 -2.34 -10.59
N ILE A 49 -3.94 -1.11 -10.88
CA ILE A 49 -5.06 -0.90 -11.82
C ILE A 49 -4.69 -1.41 -13.22
N HIS A 50 -3.49 -1.09 -13.69
CA HIS A 50 -2.99 -1.54 -14.98
C HIS A 50 -2.91 -3.07 -15.06
N ASP A 51 -2.27 -3.71 -14.09
CA ASP A 51 -2.11 -5.16 -14.05
C ASP A 51 -3.47 -5.89 -13.98
N LEU A 52 -4.43 -5.33 -13.23
CA LEU A 52 -5.79 -5.87 -13.15
C LEU A 52 -6.56 -5.68 -14.45
N ALA A 53 -6.44 -4.51 -15.09
CA ALA A 53 -7.07 -4.21 -16.37
C ALA A 53 -6.58 -5.18 -17.46
N GLU A 54 -5.27 -5.44 -17.52
CA GLU A 54 -4.67 -6.42 -18.44
C GLU A 54 -5.19 -7.84 -18.15
N LEU A 55 -5.16 -8.27 -16.90
CA LEU A 55 -5.61 -9.62 -16.51
C LEU A 55 -7.10 -9.86 -16.81
N LEU A 56 -7.95 -8.86 -16.59
CA LEU A 56 -9.40 -8.94 -16.75
C LEU A 56 -9.86 -8.61 -18.18
N GLY A 57 -8.98 -8.06 -19.02
CA GLY A 57 -9.32 -7.57 -20.36
C GLY A 57 -10.32 -6.42 -20.33
N GLN A 58 -10.20 -5.52 -19.34
CA GLN A 58 -11.10 -4.39 -19.11
C GLN A 58 -10.34 -3.06 -19.27
N PRO A 59 -11.01 -1.95 -19.61
CA PRO A 59 -10.35 -0.65 -19.71
C PRO A 59 -9.86 -0.17 -18.34
N GLU A 60 -8.70 0.49 -18.32
CA GLU A 60 -8.18 1.16 -17.14
C GLU A 60 -9.11 2.30 -16.71
N ILE A 61 -9.32 2.43 -15.41
CA ILE A 61 -10.14 3.46 -14.79
C ILE A 61 -9.29 4.22 -13.75
N PRO A 62 -9.49 5.54 -13.58
CA PRO A 62 -8.68 6.32 -12.66
C PRO A 62 -8.84 5.84 -11.22
N PRO A 63 -7.78 5.91 -10.37
CA PRO A 63 -7.83 5.52 -8.97
C PRO A 63 -8.94 6.27 -8.22
N ALA A 64 -9.79 5.55 -7.49
CA ALA A 64 -10.85 6.15 -6.68
C ALA A 64 -10.29 6.89 -5.47
N GLN A 65 -9.17 6.40 -4.93
CA GLN A 65 -8.42 6.98 -3.84
C GLN A 65 -6.94 6.88 -4.17
N THR A 66 -6.19 7.92 -3.84
CA THR A 66 -4.73 7.94 -3.95
C THR A 66 -4.16 8.18 -2.57
N GLN A 67 -3.16 7.39 -2.20
CA GLN A 67 -2.41 7.64 -0.98
C GLN A 67 -1.31 8.65 -1.32
N ALA A 68 -1.48 9.89 -0.87
CA ALA A 68 -0.48 10.93 -1.09
C ALA A 68 0.83 10.53 -0.40
N PRO A 69 2.00 10.75 -1.04
CA PRO A 69 3.27 10.56 -0.38
C PRO A 69 3.33 11.46 0.86
N ALA A 70 3.77 10.89 1.98
CA ALA A 70 3.89 11.58 3.25
C ALA A 70 5.35 11.52 3.69
N LEU A 71 5.95 12.68 3.93
CA LEU A 71 7.31 12.77 4.46
C LEU A 71 7.30 12.36 5.94
N ALA A 72 8.11 11.37 6.28
CA ALA A 72 8.35 11.03 7.68
C ALA A 72 9.08 12.19 8.36
N TRP A 73 8.67 12.51 9.59
CA TRP A 73 9.34 13.50 10.42
C TRP A 73 9.53 12.96 11.83
N ILE A 74 10.75 13.07 12.35
CA ILE A 74 11.12 12.62 13.69
C ILE A 74 11.57 13.85 14.48
N ASP A 75 10.95 14.08 15.64
CA ASP A 75 11.44 15.05 16.60
C ASP A 75 12.63 14.45 17.37
N GLU A 76 13.82 14.91 17.00
CA GLU A 76 15.09 14.45 17.55
C GLU A 76 15.23 14.74 19.05
N ALA A 77 14.56 15.79 19.56
CA ALA A 77 14.64 16.16 20.98
C ALA A 77 13.84 15.21 21.89
N ILE A 78 12.82 14.54 21.33
CA ILE A 78 11.91 13.65 22.08
C ILE A 78 12.14 12.18 21.73
N CYS A 79 12.95 11.89 20.70
CA CYS A 79 13.22 10.52 20.27
C CYS A 79 13.87 9.67 21.38
N ILE A 80 13.13 8.66 21.87
CA ILE A 80 13.59 7.72 22.91
C ILE A 80 14.25 6.46 22.35
N GLY A 81 14.37 6.35 21.02
CA GLY A 81 14.91 5.17 20.36
C GLY A 81 14.03 3.92 20.43
N CYS A 82 12.70 4.08 20.36
CA CYS A 82 11.71 2.98 20.48
C CYS A 82 11.55 2.12 19.21
N THR A 83 12.20 2.48 18.10
CA THR A 83 12.16 1.80 16.79
C THR A 83 10.77 1.60 16.18
N ALA A 84 9.74 2.30 16.69
CA ALA A 84 8.41 2.30 16.10
C ALA A 84 8.40 2.98 14.72
N CYS A 85 9.21 4.02 14.55
CA CYS A 85 9.37 4.74 13.30
C CYS A 85 9.92 3.83 12.19
N ILE A 86 11.01 3.10 12.44
CA ILE A 86 11.63 2.16 11.46
C ILE A 86 10.59 1.15 10.96
N ARG A 87 9.80 0.55 11.86
CA ARG A 87 8.76 -0.44 11.48
C ARG A 87 7.60 0.15 10.66
N ALA A 88 7.36 1.45 10.78
CA ALA A 88 6.28 2.12 10.07
C ALA A 88 6.72 2.66 8.70
N CYS A 89 8.03 2.82 8.47
CA CYS A 89 8.54 3.33 7.20
C CYS A 89 8.44 2.25 6.11
N PRO A 90 7.68 2.48 5.02
CA PRO A 90 7.52 1.49 3.96
C PRO A 90 8.74 1.37 3.04
N VAL A 91 9.65 2.36 3.06
CA VAL A 91 10.80 2.50 2.15
C VAL A 91 12.15 2.45 2.87
N ASP A 92 12.16 2.16 4.18
CA ASP A 92 13.36 2.05 5.02
C ASP A 92 14.23 3.34 5.11
N ALA A 93 13.63 4.52 4.93
CA ALA A 93 14.31 5.83 4.96
C ALA A 93 14.73 6.32 6.35
N ILE A 94 14.68 5.48 7.39
CA ILE A 94 14.91 5.89 8.78
C ILE A 94 16.20 5.29 9.31
N MET A 95 17.17 6.15 9.59
CA MET A 95 18.46 5.75 10.15
C MET A 95 18.45 5.88 11.67
N GLY A 96 18.92 4.84 12.37
CA GLY A 96 19.12 4.85 13.81
C GLY A 96 19.25 3.44 14.39
N ALA A 97 19.43 3.37 15.71
CA ALA A 97 19.53 2.10 16.44
C ALA A 97 18.67 2.13 17.72
N SER A 98 18.42 0.95 18.28
CA SER A 98 17.71 0.79 19.55
C SER A 98 18.31 1.67 20.64
N LYS A 99 17.46 2.47 21.32
CA LYS A 99 17.87 3.44 22.37
C LYS A 99 18.82 4.55 21.90
N GLN A 100 18.92 4.77 20.59
CA GLN A 100 19.61 5.91 19.99
C GLN A 100 18.59 6.79 19.27
N MET A 101 18.97 8.06 19.06
CA MET A 101 18.19 8.99 18.25
C MET A 101 18.07 8.46 16.81
N HIS A 102 16.90 8.63 16.22
CA HIS A 102 16.64 8.29 14.83
C HIS A 102 16.51 9.57 14.01
N THR A 103 16.85 9.51 12.74
CA THR A 103 16.69 10.61 11.77
C THR A 103 16.13 10.09 10.46
N VAL A 104 15.57 10.98 9.64
CA VAL A 104 14.99 10.64 8.34
C VAL A 104 15.96 11.02 7.24
N LEU A 105 16.28 10.07 6.36
CA LEU A 105 17.03 10.33 5.14
C LEU A 105 16.07 10.89 4.10
N ALA A 106 16.05 12.22 3.96
CA ALA A 106 15.09 12.90 3.09
C ALA A 106 15.17 12.46 1.61
N ASP A 107 16.35 12.06 1.15
CA ASP A 107 16.57 11.58 -0.22
C ASP A 107 15.96 10.18 -0.48
N GLU A 108 15.62 9.44 0.57
CA GLU A 108 15.08 8.07 0.50
C GLU A 108 13.61 7.98 0.94
N CYS A 109 12.99 9.12 1.32
CA CYS A 109 11.65 9.19 1.91
C CYS A 109 10.54 9.49 0.89
#